data_AF-A0A1I7MQ82-F1
#
_entry.id   AF-A0A1I7MQ82-F1
#
_cell.length_a   1.000
_cell.length_b   1.000
_cell.length_c   1.000
_cell.angle_alpha   90.00
_cell.angle_beta   90.00
_cell.angle_gamma   90.00
#
_symmetry.space_group_name_H-M   'P 1'
#
loop_
_entity.id
_entity.type
_entity.pdbx_description
1 polymer ?
#
loop_
_entity_poly.entity_id
_entity_poly.type
_entity_poly.pdbx_seq_one_letter_code
_entity_poly.pdbx_strand_id
1 'polypeptide(L)'
;MAATGTGQAARELVVKHALAHPAWGHRKIWAMVRHDGHVVSEATVLRILREEGLILPAQYQRERGKLAERRKAAFATEPSGPNQVWQLDFSEFGTTTGGTWRLAGCRDYWSKYEHPFHVSPTGNQHDAIDAMELALADYEAMFGHPLVEACPVDPETGELLPVVTLVTDNGGPFRSFRFESFIAAHPSATPRAHPSEDPGTERVP
;
A
#
# COMPACT_ATOMS: atom_id res chain seq x y z
N MET A 1 29.88 -23.99 36.69
CA MET A 1 29.18 -24.43 35.47
C MET A 1 27.69 -24.63 35.77
N ALA A 2 26.87 -23.56 35.70
CA ALA A 2 25.40 -23.68 35.84
C ALA A 2 24.70 -22.38 35.37
N ALA A 3 24.66 -22.14 34.05
CA ALA A 3 23.85 -21.05 33.45
C ALA A 3 23.29 -21.39 32.06
N THR A 4 23.49 -22.62 31.56
CA THR A 4 23.20 -23.00 30.17
C THR A 4 21.77 -23.57 29.97
N GLY A 5 21.09 -24.00 31.03
CA GLY A 5 19.82 -24.74 30.93
C GLY A 5 18.58 -23.89 30.61
N THR A 6 18.48 -22.67 31.16
CA THR A 6 17.31 -21.79 30.96
C THR A 6 17.31 -21.14 29.58
N GLY A 7 18.48 -20.84 29.01
CA GLY A 7 18.62 -20.27 27.67
C GLY A 7 18.31 -21.27 26.56
N GLN A 8 18.66 -22.54 26.75
CA GLN A 8 18.36 -23.64 25.82
C GLN A 8 16.84 -23.89 25.74
N ALA A 9 16.18 -24.00 26.89
CA ALA A 9 14.74 -24.26 26.96
C ALA A 9 13.90 -23.11 26.35
N ALA A 10 14.31 -21.85 26.56
CA ALA A 10 13.65 -20.71 25.93
C ALA A 10 13.83 -20.72 24.40
N ARG A 11 15.00 -21.13 23.88
CA ARG A 11 15.24 -21.24 22.44
C ARG A 11 14.33 -22.29 21.79
N GLU A 12 14.22 -23.47 22.39
CA GLU A 12 13.37 -24.55 21.88
C GLU A 12 11.90 -24.13 21.79
N LEU A 13 11.39 -23.42 22.80
CA LEU A 13 10.02 -22.90 22.78
C LEU A 13 9.80 -21.80 21.74
N VAL A 14 10.77 -20.88 21.59
CA VAL A 14 10.72 -19.85 20.55
C VAL A 14 10.63 -20.49 19.16
N VAL A 15 11.48 -21.48 18.88
CA VAL A 15 11.49 -22.21 17.59
C VAL A 15 10.17 -22.96 17.38
N LYS A 16 9.69 -23.68 18.41
CA LYS A 16 8.42 -24.41 18.36
C LYS A 16 7.25 -23.49 17.98
N HIS A 17 7.08 -22.36 18.67
CA HIS A 17 5.98 -21.44 18.41
C HIS A 17 6.11 -20.75 17.05
N ALA A 18 7.33 -20.42 16.62
CA ALA A 18 7.58 -19.79 15.33
C ALA A 18 7.29 -20.73 14.15
N LEU A 19 7.65 -22.02 14.26
CA LEU A 19 7.35 -23.02 13.24
C LEU A 19 5.86 -23.37 13.19
N ALA A 20 5.18 -23.40 14.35
CA ALA A 20 3.73 -23.60 14.41
C ALA A 20 2.94 -22.42 13.84
N HIS A 21 3.51 -21.20 13.92
CA HIS A 21 2.85 -19.97 13.48
C HIS A 21 3.76 -19.09 12.61
N PRO A 22 4.04 -19.48 11.34
CA PRO A 22 5.01 -18.78 10.49
C PRO A 22 4.69 -17.31 10.20
N ALA A 23 3.42 -16.90 10.32
CA ALA A 23 2.99 -15.51 10.11
C ALA A 23 3.15 -14.60 11.35
N TRP A 24 3.57 -15.13 12.50
CA TRP A 24 3.63 -14.37 13.75
C TRP A 24 4.98 -13.69 13.95
N GLY A 25 4.95 -12.39 14.24
CA GLY A 25 6.13 -11.65 14.65
C GLY A 25 6.58 -11.96 16.09
N HIS A 26 7.81 -11.60 16.41
CA HIS A 26 8.47 -11.86 17.70
C HIS A 26 7.67 -11.49 18.96
N ARG A 27 6.78 -10.46 18.90
CA ARG A 27 5.88 -10.09 20.01
C ARG A 27 4.87 -11.18 20.38
N LYS A 28 4.24 -11.79 19.37
CA LYS A 28 3.26 -12.87 19.59
C LYS A 28 3.96 -14.14 20.09
N ILE A 29 5.11 -14.45 19.50
CA ILE A 29 5.96 -15.57 19.95
C ILE A 29 6.42 -15.36 21.39
N TRP A 30 6.84 -14.14 21.75
CA TRP A 30 7.21 -13.79 23.12
C TRP A 30 6.07 -14.01 24.11
N ALA A 31 4.84 -13.60 23.76
CA ALA A 31 3.67 -13.83 24.59
C ALA A 31 3.43 -15.33 24.84
N MET A 32 3.60 -16.18 23.82
CA MET A 32 3.44 -17.64 23.95
C MET A 32 4.53 -18.29 24.80
N VAL A 33 5.78 -17.91 24.60
CA VAL A 33 6.91 -18.43 25.41
C VAL A 33 6.72 -18.05 26.88
N ARG A 34 6.21 -16.85 27.15
CA ARG A 34 5.86 -16.39 28.50
C ARG A 34 4.67 -17.16 29.06
N HIS A 35 3.65 -17.43 28.25
CA HIS A 35 2.49 -18.24 28.64
C HIS A 35 2.90 -19.66 29.05
N ASP A 36 3.86 -20.24 28.33
CA ASP A 36 4.45 -21.56 28.65
C ASP A 36 5.41 -21.54 29.85
N GLY A 37 5.46 -20.44 30.62
CA GLY A 37 6.21 -20.33 31.86
C GLY A 37 7.66 -19.86 31.72
N HIS A 38 8.12 -19.53 30.50
CA HIS A 38 9.49 -19.08 30.27
C HIS A 38 9.56 -17.55 30.16
N VAL A 39 10.03 -16.91 31.22
CA VAL A 39 10.14 -15.45 31.28
C VAL A 39 11.44 -14.99 30.64
N VAL A 40 11.36 -14.60 29.37
CA VAL A 40 12.45 -13.94 28.63
C VAL A 40 12.02 -12.57 28.11
N SER A 41 12.97 -11.71 27.74
CA SER A 41 12.65 -10.42 27.13
C SER A 41 12.20 -10.59 25.67
N GLU A 42 11.40 -9.64 25.18
CA GLU A 42 11.02 -9.57 23.75
C GLU A 42 12.26 -9.49 22.85
N ALA A 43 13.31 -8.77 23.28
CA ALA A 43 14.58 -8.67 22.56
C ALA A 43 15.31 -10.02 22.47
N THR A 44 15.24 -10.85 23.51
CA THR A 44 15.81 -12.21 23.52
C THR A 44 15.11 -13.09 22.49
N VAL A 45 13.79 -13.05 22.43
CA VAL A 45 12.99 -13.80 21.44
C VAL A 45 13.31 -13.34 20.03
N LEU A 46 13.35 -12.04 19.78
CA LEU A 46 13.74 -11.48 18.48
C LEU A 46 15.15 -11.93 18.06
N ARG A 47 16.12 -11.96 18.99
CA ARG A 47 17.47 -12.43 18.71
C ARG A 47 17.48 -13.90 18.32
N ILE A 48 16.78 -14.76 19.06
CA ILE A 48 16.69 -16.19 18.74
C ILE A 48 16.08 -16.39 17.35
N LEU A 49 14.97 -15.71 17.04
CA LEU A 49 14.35 -15.82 15.71
C LEU A 49 15.28 -15.39 14.57
N ARG A 50 16.15 -14.40 14.79
CA ARG A 50 17.17 -13.99 13.82
C ARG A 50 18.29 -15.01 13.68
N GLU A 51 18.79 -15.55 14.78
CA GLU A 51 19.85 -16.57 14.80
C GLU A 51 19.39 -17.88 14.14
N GLU A 52 18.10 -18.23 14.29
CA GLU A 52 17.48 -19.41 13.68
C GLU A 52 16.99 -19.17 12.24
N GLY A 53 17.15 -17.96 11.71
CA GLY A 53 16.68 -17.63 10.35
C GLY A 53 15.14 -17.64 10.19
N LEU A 54 14.39 -17.58 11.29
CA LEU A 54 12.93 -17.65 11.33
C LEU A 54 12.25 -16.28 11.17
N ILE A 55 13.03 -15.21 11.04
CA ILE A 55 12.54 -13.89 10.65
C ILE A 55 13.43 -13.30 9.56
N LEU A 56 12.81 -12.70 8.55
CA LEU A 56 13.55 -12.08 7.45
C LEU A 56 14.50 -10.97 7.97
N PRO A 57 15.72 -10.87 7.40
CA PRO A 57 16.66 -9.82 7.75
C PRO A 57 16.06 -8.41 7.60
N ALA A 58 16.54 -7.45 8.39
CA ALA A 58 16.11 -6.05 8.36
C ALA A 58 16.33 -5.32 7.01
N GLN A 59 16.88 -6.01 6.00
CA GLN A 59 16.97 -5.52 4.62
C GLN A 59 15.59 -5.18 4.05
N TYR A 60 14.55 -5.94 4.40
CA TYR A 60 13.16 -5.63 4.03
C TYR A 60 12.67 -4.26 4.55
N GLN A 61 13.12 -3.83 5.73
CA GLN A 61 12.78 -2.50 6.27
C GLN A 61 13.52 -1.37 5.54
N ARG A 62 14.75 -1.61 5.08
CA ARG A 62 15.50 -0.65 4.25
C ARG A 62 14.90 -0.53 2.86
N GLU A 63 14.41 -1.63 2.29
CA GLU A 63 13.65 -1.64 1.04
C GLU A 63 12.36 -0.84 1.16
N ARG A 64 11.62 -1.00 2.26
CA ARG A 64 10.46 -0.15 2.56
C ARG A 64 10.80 1.33 2.68
N GLY A 65 11.92 1.68 3.30
CA GLY A 65 12.39 3.07 3.37
C GLY A 65 12.70 3.63 1.98
N LYS A 66 13.42 2.88 1.15
CA LYS A 66 13.69 3.25 -0.25
C LYS A 66 12.44 3.31 -1.12
N LEU A 67 11.43 2.50 -0.82
CA LEU A 67 10.14 2.53 -1.51
C LEU A 67 9.34 3.79 -1.13
N ALA A 68 9.38 4.19 0.14
CA ALA A 68 8.79 5.45 0.58
C ALA A 68 9.49 6.66 -0.06
N GLU A 69 10.82 6.65 -0.13
CA GLU A 69 11.60 7.70 -0.83
C GLU A 69 11.29 7.72 -2.34
N ARG A 70 11.16 6.57 -3.00
CA ARG A 70 10.77 6.49 -4.41
C ARG A 70 9.33 6.95 -4.65
N ARG A 71 8.41 6.67 -3.73
CA ARG A 71 7.03 7.19 -3.77
C ARG A 71 7.02 8.71 -3.62
N LYS A 72 7.86 9.27 -2.73
CA LYS A 72 8.03 10.73 -2.59
C LYS A 72 8.64 11.37 -3.84
N ALA A 73 9.67 10.75 -4.42
CA ALA A 73 10.29 11.21 -5.66
C ALA A 73 9.35 11.11 -6.87
N ALA A 74 8.32 10.25 -6.79
CA ALA A 74 7.23 10.19 -7.74
C ALA A 74 6.24 11.35 -7.62
N PHE A 75 6.45 12.34 -6.75
CA PHE A 75 5.70 13.60 -6.75
C PHE A 75 6.60 14.74 -7.25
N ALA A 76 6.12 15.55 -8.20
CA ALA A 76 6.86 16.75 -8.63
C ALA A 76 6.87 17.84 -7.54
N THR A 77 5.85 17.84 -6.70
CA THR A 77 5.69 18.73 -5.54
C THR A 77 5.18 17.89 -4.38
N GLU A 78 5.80 18.01 -3.21
CA GLU A 78 5.30 17.32 -2.02
C GLU A 78 3.93 17.92 -1.63
N PRO A 79 2.89 17.10 -1.43
CA PRO A 79 1.58 17.63 -1.08
C PRO A 79 1.66 18.36 0.26
N SER A 80 1.03 19.53 0.34
CA SER A 80 0.91 20.39 1.53
C SER A 80 -0.45 20.29 2.21
N GLY A 81 -1.41 19.59 1.59
CA GLY A 81 -2.75 19.42 2.12
C GLY A 81 -3.55 18.30 1.43
N PRO A 82 -4.77 18.03 1.93
CA PRO A 82 -5.70 17.09 1.30
C PRO A 82 -6.06 17.51 -0.13
N ASN A 83 -6.52 16.55 -0.94
CA ASN A 83 -7.01 16.75 -2.30
C ASN A 83 -5.97 17.34 -3.26
N GLN A 84 -4.70 17.00 -3.04
CA GLN A 84 -3.59 17.32 -3.94
C GLN A 84 -3.01 16.07 -4.60
N VAL A 85 -3.08 14.93 -3.92
CA VAL A 85 -2.59 13.64 -4.42
C VAL A 85 -3.57 12.56 -4.00
N TRP A 86 -4.14 11.88 -4.98
CA TRP A 86 -4.98 10.72 -4.77
C TRP A 86 -4.26 9.46 -5.23
N GLN A 87 -4.40 8.37 -4.49
CA GLN A 87 -3.85 7.07 -4.83
C GLN A 87 -4.97 6.11 -5.14
N LEU A 88 -4.95 5.54 -6.34
CA LEU A 88 -5.95 4.57 -6.77
C LEU A 88 -5.27 3.22 -7.00
N ASP A 89 -5.74 2.21 -6.26
CA ASP A 89 -5.21 0.85 -6.31
C ASP A 89 -6.30 -0.22 -6.19
N PHE A 90 -5.90 -1.47 -6.42
CA PHE A 90 -6.73 -2.64 -6.18
C PHE A 90 -6.15 -3.47 -5.03
N SER A 91 -7.00 -3.86 -4.09
CA SER A 91 -6.68 -4.87 -3.09
C SER A 91 -7.42 -6.18 -3.41
N GLU A 92 -6.68 -7.28 -3.54
CA GLU A 92 -7.25 -8.61 -3.85
C GLU A 92 -7.56 -9.43 -2.59
N PHE A 93 -8.72 -10.09 -2.58
CA PHE A 93 -9.20 -10.93 -1.50
C PHE A 93 -9.72 -12.26 -2.04
N GLY A 94 -9.10 -13.36 -1.59
CA GLY A 94 -9.61 -14.71 -1.85
C GLY A 94 -10.80 -15.03 -0.95
N THR A 95 -11.86 -15.62 -1.51
CA THR A 95 -13.02 -16.08 -0.74
C THR A 95 -12.94 -17.58 -0.44
N THR A 96 -13.55 -18.00 0.68
CA THR A 96 -13.54 -19.40 1.13
C THR A 96 -14.31 -20.35 0.19
N THR A 97 -15.23 -19.83 -0.62
CA THR A 97 -16.02 -20.58 -1.60
C THR A 97 -15.41 -20.59 -3.00
N GLY A 98 -14.20 -20.06 -3.16
CA GLY A 98 -13.53 -19.93 -4.45
C GLY A 98 -13.89 -18.62 -5.15
N GLY A 99 -12.87 -17.95 -5.69
CA GLY A 99 -12.98 -16.67 -6.38
C GLY A 99 -12.21 -15.56 -5.67
N THR A 100 -11.58 -14.71 -6.48
CA THR A 100 -10.86 -13.51 -6.03
C THR A 100 -11.73 -12.29 -6.27
N TRP A 101 -12.00 -11.55 -5.20
CA TRP A 101 -12.66 -10.25 -5.25
C TRP A 101 -11.64 -9.15 -5.08
N ARG A 102 -11.94 -7.99 -5.65
CA ARG A 102 -11.06 -6.83 -5.65
C ARG A 102 -11.81 -5.63 -5.13
N LEU A 103 -11.18 -4.92 -4.20
CA LEU A 103 -11.61 -3.60 -3.76
C LEU A 103 -10.78 -2.58 -4.54
N ALA A 104 -11.42 -1.82 -5.40
CA ALA A 104 -10.84 -0.67 -6.07
C ALA A 104 -11.08 0.56 -5.20
N GLY A 105 -10.02 1.13 -4.66
CA GLY A 105 -10.08 2.24 -3.72
C GLY A 105 -9.36 3.46 -4.26
N CYS A 106 -9.88 4.64 -3.91
CA CYS A 106 -9.21 5.91 -4.13
C CYS A 106 -8.98 6.58 -2.77
N ARG A 107 -7.72 6.81 -2.43
CA ARG A 107 -7.29 7.35 -1.15
C ARG A 107 -6.67 8.73 -1.32
N ASP A 108 -7.05 9.69 -0.48
CA ASP A 108 -6.27 10.92 -0.35
C ASP A 108 -4.94 10.64 0.37
N TYR A 109 -3.82 10.96 -0.30
CA TYR A 109 -2.49 10.66 0.21
C TYR A 109 -2.16 11.44 1.49
N TRP A 110 -2.63 12.67 1.66
CA TRP A 110 -2.26 13.51 2.79
C TRP A 110 -3.05 13.18 4.06
N SER A 111 -4.37 13.26 3.97
CA SER A 111 -5.31 13.02 5.08
C SER A 111 -5.48 11.55 5.41
N LYS A 112 -5.09 10.64 4.50
CA LYS A 112 -5.33 9.20 4.56
C LYS A 112 -6.81 8.82 4.51
N TYR A 113 -7.67 9.77 4.14
CA TYR A 113 -9.09 9.53 3.89
C TYR A 113 -9.26 8.57 2.71
N GLU A 114 -10.19 7.63 2.86
CA GLU A 114 -10.52 6.63 1.85
C GLU A 114 -11.91 6.94 1.32
N HIS A 115 -12.01 7.17 0.02
CA HIS A 115 -13.30 7.31 -0.66
C HIS A 115 -14.03 5.95 -0.71
N PRO A 116 -15.34 5.93 -1.03
CA PRO A 116 -16.08 4.69 -1.21
C PRO A 116 -15.39 3.74 -2.19
N PHE A 117 -15.31 2.46 -1.83
CA PHE A 117 -14.68 1.43 -2.65
C PHE A 117 -15.66 0.85 -3.67
N HIS A 118 -15.18 0.61 -4.88
CA HIS A 118 -15.86 -0.26 -5.83
C HIS A 118 -15.43 -1.72 -5.62
N VAL A 119 -16.38 -2.65 -5.66
CA VAL A 119 -16.15 -4.06 -5.32
C VAL A 119 -16.50 -4.95 -6.49
N SER A 120 -15.52 -5.70 -7.01
CA SER A 120 -15.68 -6.45 -8.25
C SER A 120 -14.84 -7.72 -8.30
N PRO A 121 -15.28 -8.79 -9.01
CA PRO A 121 -14.48 -9.98 -9.21
C PRO A 121 -13.40 -9.83 -10.30
N THR A 122 -13.38 -8.75 -11.08
CA THR A 122 -12.50 -8.64 -12.26
C THR A 122 -11.23 -7.82 -12.04
N GLY A 123 -11.33 -6.62 -11.47
CA GLY A 123 -10.21 -5.68 -11.36
C GLY A 123 -9.71 -5.19 -12.72
N ASN A 124 -10.64 -4.87 -13.61
CA ASN A 124 -10.34 -4.38 -14.96
C ASN A 124 -10.46 -2.84 -15.01
N GLN A 125 -10.28 -2.25 -16.20
CA GLN A 125 -10.32 -0.80 -16.38
C GLN A 125 -11.67 -0.16 -16.04
N HIS A 126 -12.79 -0.86 -16.19
CA HIS A 126 -14.11 -0.37 -15.79
C HIS A 126 -14.19 -0.25 -14.27
N ASP A 127 -13.67 -1.24 -13.55
CA ASP A 127 -13.62 -1.20 -12.09
C ASP A 127 -12.77 -0.04 -11.56
N ALA A 128 -11.71 0.33 -12.29
CA ALA A 128 -10.88 1.49 -11.98
C ALA A 128 -11.60 2.82 -12.24
N ILE A 129 -12.39 2.90 -13.32
CA ILE A 129 -13.22 4.05 -13.65
C ILE A 129 -14.30 4.23 -12.59
N ASP A 130 -15.04 3.16 -12.26
CA ASP A 130 -16.10 3.18 -11.25
C ASP A 130 -15.57 3.67 -9.89
N ALA A 131 -14.37 3.23 -9.48
CA ALA A 131 -13.73 3.70 -8.25
C ALA A 131 -13.39 5.21 -8.29
N MET A 132 -12.95 5.72 -9.44
CA MET A 132 -12.66 7.15 -9.60
C MET A 132 -13.94 7.99 -9.61
N GLU A 133 -15.01 7.51 -10.24
CA GLU A 133 -16.33 8.15 -10.22
C GLU A 133 -16.90 8.22 -8.80
N LEU A 134 -16.77 7.15 -8.01
CA LEU A 134 -17.14 7.15 -6.59
C LEU A 134 -16.35 8.20 -5.79
N ALA A 135 -15.06 8.35 -6.04
CA ALA A 135 -14.22 9.34 -5.37
C ALA A 135 -14.63 10.79 -5.72
N LEU A 136 -14.93 11.05 -6.99
CA LEU A 136 -15.41 12.36 -7.45
C LEU A 136 -16.77 12.70 -6.84
N ALA A 137 -17.69 11.75 -6.79
CA ALA A 137 -19.01 11.93 -6.19
C ALA A 137 -18.93 12.16 -4.67
N ASP A 138 -18.07 11.42 -3.97
CA ASP A 138 -17.85 11.60 -2.53
C ASP A 138 -17.20 12.95 -2.21
N TYR A 139 -16.24 13.39 -3.02
CA TYR A 139 -15.70 14.75 -2.93
C TYR A 139 -16.79 15.80 -3.08
N GLU A 140 -17.62 15.71 -4.14
CA GLU A 140 -18.67 16.68 -4.39
C GLU A 140 -19.69 16.73 -3.25
N ALA A 141 -20.07 15.56 -2.71
CA ALA A 141 -20.94 15.47 -1.55
C ALA A 141 -20.34 16.12 -0.29
N MET A 142 -19.01 16.02 -0.10
CA MET A 142 -18.31 16.56 1.07
C MET A 142 -18.09 18.07 0.99
N PHE A 143 -17.74 18.59 -0.19
CA PHE A 143 -17.34 19.98 -0.38
C PHE A 143 -18.43 20.87 -1.01
N GLY A 144 -19.50 20.27 -1.52
CA GLY A 144 -20.66 20.99 -2.08
C GLY A 144 -20.45 21.53 -3.49
N HIS A 145 -19.38 21.12 -4.16
CA HIS A 145 -19.06 21.46 -5.55
C HIS A 145 -18.18 20.36 -6.17
N PRO A 146 -18.22 20.17 -7.50
CA PRO A 146 -17.37 19.20 -8.17
C PRO A 146 -15.88 19.60 -8.10
N LEU A 147 -14.99 18.60 -8.19
CA LEU A 147 -13.54 18.79 -8.05
C LEU A 147 -12.94 19.76 -9.09
N VAL A 148 -13.54 19.82 -10.28
CA VAL A 148 -13.12 20.75 -11.34
C VAL A 148 -13.26 22.22 -10.94
N GLU A 149 -14.19 22.56 -10.04
CA GLU A 149 -14.33 23.93 -9.55
C GLU A 149 -13.24 24.33 -8.55
N ALA A 150 -12.51 23.36 -7.98
CA ALA A 150 -11.34 23.62 -7.14
C ALA A 150 -10.04 23.82 -7.94
N CYS A 151 -10.10 23.66 -9.27
CA CYS A 151 -8.93 23.73 -10.12
C CYS A 151 -8.46 25.18 -10.31
N PRO A 152 -7.17 25.47 -10.06
CA PRO A 152 -6.63 26.79 -10.36
C PRO A 152 -6.66 27.04 -11.87
N VAL A 153 -6.75 28.31 -12.26
CA VAL A 153 -6.66 28.73 -13.65
C VAL A 153 -5.33 29.45 -13.82
N ASP A 154 -4.57 29.06 -14.85
CA ASP A 154 -3.34 29.74 -15.22
C ASP A 154 -3.67 31.19 -15.65
N PRO A 155 -3.08 32.22 -15.01
CA PRO A 155 -3.43 33.61 -15.29
C PRO A 155 -2.90 34.12 -16.64
N GLU A 156 -1.92 33.45 -17.25
CA GLU A 156 -1.34 33.82 -18.54
C GLU A 156 -2.05 33.12 -19.70
N THR A 157 -2.36 31.82 -19.56
CA THR A 157 -2.98 31.03 -20.64
C THR A 157 -4.50 30.92 -20.52
N GLY A 158 -5.05 31.11 -19.32
CA GLY A 158 -6.47 30.88 -19.02
C GLY A 158 -6.83 29.39 -18.92
N GLU A 159 -5.85 28.50 -18.95
CA GLU A 159 -6.09 27.05 -18.89
C GLU A 159 -6.37 26.58 -17.46
N LEU A 160 -7.27 25.60 -17.34
CA LEU A 160 -7.55 24.91 -16.08
C LEU A 160 -6.38 23.99 -15.74
N LEU A 161 -5.81 24.19 -14.56
CA LEU A 161 -4.74 23.37 -14.03
C LEU A 161 -5.31 22.28 -13.10
N PRO A 162 -4.81 21.05 -13.18
CA PRO A 162 -5.23 19.94 -12.32
C PRO A 162 -4.97 20.28 -10.85
N VAL A 163 -5.97 20.09 -9.98
CA VAL A 163 -5.81 20.25 -8.53
C VAL A 163 -5.32 18.96 -7.86
N VAL A 164 -5.63 17.79 -8.45
CA VAL A 164 -5.21 16.48 -7.95
C VAL A 164 -4.20 15.84 -8.90
N THR A 165 -3.12 15.30 -8.35
CA THR A 165 -2.31 14.28 -9.03
C THR A 165 -2.88 12.89 -8.70
N LEU A 166 -3.38 12.17 -9.71
CA LEU A 166 -3.84 10.80 -9.55
C LEU A 166 -2.66 9.85 -9.74
N VAL A 167 -2.37 9.09 -8.69
CA VAL A 167 -1.29 8.11 -8.68
C VAL A 167 -1.85 6.70 -8.74
N THR A 168 -1.43 5.97 -9.76
CA THR A 168 -1.75 4.55 -9.95
C THR A 168 -0.46 3.74 -10.07
N ASP A 169 -0.53 2.43 -9.87
CA ASP A 169 0.53 1.56 -10.34
C ASP A 169 0.51 1.41 -11.88
N ASN A 170 1.48 0.68 -12.43
CA ASN A 170 1.57 0.39 -13.87
C ASN A 170 0.73 -0.83 -14.29
N GLY A 171 -0.27 -1.23 -13.49
CA GLY A 171 -1.15 -2.34 -13.76
C GLY A 171 -1.93 -2.18 -15.07
N GLY A 172 -2.28 -3.31 -15.68
CA GLY A 172 -3.02 -3.35 -16.95
C GLY A 172 -4.29 -2.48 -17.01
N PRO A 173 -5.13 -2.41 -15.95
CA PRO A 173 -6.31 -1.54 -15.93
C PRO A 173 -5.99 -0.05 -16.14
N PHE A 174 -4.96 0.46 -15.48
CA PHE A 174 -4.60 1.88 -15.48
C PHE A 174 -3.85 2.31 -16.74
N ARG A 175 -3.25 1.36 -17.46
CA ARG A 175 -2.60 1.58 -18.76
C ARG A 175 -3.53 1.37 -19.95
N SER A 176 -4.82 1.14 -19.71
CA SER A 176 -5.78 0.93 -20.79
C SER A 176 -6.16 2.26 -21.45
N PHE A 177 -6.36 2.24 -22.76
CA PHE A 177 -6.84 3.40 -23.52
C PHE A 177 -8.14 4.00 -22.92
N ARG A 178 -9.02 3.15 -22.38
CA ARG A 178 -10.27 3.61 -21.75
C ARG A 178 -10.01 4.41 -20.48
N PHE A 179 -9.13 3.94 -19.61
CA PHE A 179 -8.78 4.66 -18.40
C PHE A 179 -8.06 5.97 -18.74
N GLU A 180 -7.12 5.95 -19.69
CA GLU A 180 -6.46 7.16 -20.18
C GLU A 180 -7.46 8.18 -20.76
N SER A 181 -8.42 7.72 -21.58
CA SER A 181 -9.47 8.57 -22.15
C SER A 181 -10.38 9.15 -21.06
N PHE A 182 -10.70 8.35 -20.04
CA PHE A 182 -11.48 8.81 -18.90
C PHE A 182 -10.75 9.92 -18.15
N ILE A 183 -9.46 9.73 -17.82
CA ILE A 183 -8.69 10.77 -17.13
C ILE A 183 -8.53 12.02 -17.97
N ALA A 184 -8.29 11.90 -19.28
CA ALA A 184 -8.22 13.05 -20.19
C ALA A 184 -9.53 13.87 -20.23
N ALA A 185 -10.69 13.23 -19.98
CA ALA A 185 -11.98 13.91 -19.87
C ALA A 185 -12.21 14.59 -18.51
N HIS A 186 -11.36 14.33 -17.52
CA HIS A 186 -11.42 14.89 -16.16
C HIS A 186 -10.19 15.76 -15.88
N PRO A 187 -10.14 17.01 -16.40
CA PRO A 187 -8.96 17.87 -16.31
C PRO A 187 -8.57 18.22 -14.87
N SER A 188 -9.45 17.97 -13.90
CA SER A 188 -9.17 18.13 -12.48
C SER A 188 -8.12 17.17 -11.92
N ALA A 189 -7.82 16.08 -12.62
CA ALA A 189 -6.87 15.07 -12.21
C ALA A 189 -5.80 14.83 -13.29
N THR A 190 -4.53 14.93 -12.91
CA THR A 190 -3.42 14.55 -13.81
C THR A 190 -2.88 13.17 -13.44
N PRO A 191 -2.78 12.24 -14.41
CA PRO A 191 -2.29 10.90 -14.14
C PRO A 191 -0.79 10.91 -13.94
N ARG A 192 -0.32 10.15 -12.94
CA ARG A 192 1.10 9.87 -12.72
C ARG A 192 1.28 8.42 -12.31
N ALA A 193 1.88 7.64 -13.20
CA ALA A 193 2.27 6.28 -12.85
C ALA A 193 3.40 6.28 -11.82
N HIS A 194 3.38 5.32 -10.90
CA HIS A 194 4.56 5.03 -10.10
C HIS A 194 5.76 4.66 -10.99
N PRO A 195 6.98 5.14 -10.70
CA PRO A 195 8.19 4.65 -11.38
C PRO A 195 8.27 3.13 -11.22
N SER A 196 8.58 2.41 -12.30
CA SER A 196 8.71 0.95 -12.26
C SER A 196 9.72 0.51 -11.19
N GLU A 197 9.45 -0.62 -10.52
CA GLU A 197 10.36 -1.15 -9.50
C GLU A 197 11.68 -1.70 -10.08
N ASP A 198 11.76 -1.90 -11.40
CA ASP A 198 12.92 -2.48 -12.08
C ASP A 198 13.11 -1.90 -13.51
N PRO A 199 14.23 -1.21 -13.81
CA PRO A 199 14.57 -0.80 -15.17
C PRO A 199 15.37 -1.85 -15.96
N GLY A 200 15.48 -3.11 -15.52
CA GLY A 200 16.36 -4.06 -16.21
C GLY A 200 16.09 -5.54 -15.99
N THR A 201 14.89 -6.02 -16.32
CA THR A 201 14.74 -7.40 -16.80
C THR A 201 14.20 -7.37 -18.23
N GLU A 202 15.07 -6.94 -19.14
CA GLU A 202 14.89 -7.16 -20.58
C GLU A 202 15.00 -8.68 -20.81
N ARG A 203 13.87 -9.34 -21.08
CA ARG A 203 13.89 -10.72 -21.56
C ARG A 203 14.49 -10.68 -22.97
N VAL A 204 15.76 -11.02 -23.07
CA VAL A 204 16.40 -11.45 -24.32
C VAL A 204 15.60 -12.65 -24.87
N PRO A 205 15.33 -12.71 -26.19
CA PRO A 205 14.33 -13.59 -26.81
C PRO A 205 14.47 -15.08 -26.51
#